data_AF-A0A090W3M8-F1
#
_entry.id   AF-A0A090W3M8-F1
#
_cell.length_a   1.000
_cell.length_b   1.000
_cell.length_c   1.000
_cell.angle_alpha   90.00
_cell.angle_beta   90.00
_cell.angle_gamma   90.00
#
_symmetry.space_group_name_H-M   'P 1'
#
loop_
_entity.id
_entity.type
_entity.pdbx_description
1 polymer ?
#
loop_
_entity_poly.entity_id
_entity_poly.type
_entity_poly.pdbx_seq_one_letter_code
_entity_poly.pdbx_strand_id
1 'polypeptide(L)' 'MTDLVLPSETNPLNNLFGGELLARMDRAASIAARRHSRRIVVTASVNHVAFNRLCL' A
#
# COMPACT_ATOMS: atom_id res chain seq x y z
N MET A 1 -0.79 11.11 -1.12
CA MET A 1 -1.75 10.38 -0.27
C MET A 1 -1.07 10.28 1.08
N THR A 2 -1.74 10.75 2.12
CA THR A 2 -1.21 10.74 3.48
C THR A 2 -2.31 10.15 4.33
N ASP A 3 -2.09 8.92 4.81
CA ASP A 3 -3.07 8.18 5.59
C ASP A 3 -2.54 8.00 7.01
N LEU A 4 -3.40 8.21 8.00
CA LEU A 4 -3.09 7.87 9.38
C LEU A 4 -3.12 6.34 9.55
N VAL A 5 -2.30 5.80 10.46
CA VAL A 5 -2.44 4.42 10.90
C VAL A 5 -3.49 4.38 12.00
N LEU A 6 -4.54 3.59 11.79
CA LEU A 6 -5.59 3.37 12.78
C LEU A 6 -5.29 2.12 13.61
N PRO A 7 -5.73 2.04 14.88
CA PRO A 7 -5.51 0.86 15.72
C PRO A 7 -5.99 -0.45 15.09
N SER A 8 -7.09 -0.41 14.33
CA SER A 8 -7.65 -1.57 13.60
C SER A 8 -6.74 -2.10 12.49
N GLU A 9 -5.76 -1.31 12.04
CA GLU A 9 -4.82 -1.65 10.98
C GLU A 9 -3.47 -2.14 11.54
N THR A 10 -3.34 -2.13 12.86
CA THR A 10 -2.14 -2.61 13.55
C THR A 10 -2.26 -4.09 13.88
N ASN A 11 -1.12 -4.77 13.91
CA ASN A 11 -1.00 -6.13 14.41
C ASN A 11 -0.89 -6.15 15.95
N PRO A 12 -0.93 -7.33 16.61
CA PRO A 12 -0.79 -7.42 18.07
C PRO A 12 0.51 -6.83 18.66
N LEU A 13 1.50 -6.51 17.81
CA LEU A 13 2.74 -5.84 18.19
C LEU A 13 2.68 -4.31 17.98
N ASN A 14 1.48 -3.76 17.75
CA ASN A 14 1.20 -2.35 17.46
C ASN A 14 1.90 -1.79 16.21
N ASN A 15 2.29 -2.66 15.26
CA ASN A 15 2.84 -2.22 13.98
C ASN A 15 1.77 -2.31 12.90
N LEU A 16 1.79 -1.39 11.94
CA LEU A 16 0.96 -1.46 10.74
C LEU A 16 1.09 -2.83 10.09
N PHE A 17 -0.04 -3.48 9.86
CA PHE A 17 -0.06 -4.77 9.19
C PHE A 17 0.45 -4.60 7.76
N GLY A 18 1.42 -5.44 7.37
CA GLY A 18 2.06 -5.34 6.06
C GLY A 18 1.07 -5.43 4.89
N GLY A 19 -0.02 -6.19 5.06
CA GLY A 19 -1.10 -6.27 4.08
C GLY A 19 -1.83 -4.94 3.86
N GLU A 20 -2.07 -4.15 4.92
CA GLU A 20 -2.70 -2.83 4.80
C GLU A 20 -1.79 -1.85 4.08
N LEU A 21 -0.49 -1.88 4.41
CA LEU A 21 0.51 -1.07 3.72
C LEU A 21 0.57 -1.40 2.23
N LEU A 22 0.55 -2.68 1.87
CA LEU A 22 0.49 -3.13 0.47
C LEU A 22 -0.79 -2.67 -0.23
N ALA A 23 -1.94 -2.73 0.44
CA ALA A 23 -3.21 -2.28 -0.12
C ALA A 23 -3.24 -0.77 -0.40
N ARG A 24 -2.59 0.04 0.45
CA ARG A 24 -2.41 1.49 0.23
C ARG A 24 -1.45 1.75 -0.93
N MET A 25 -0.36 1.00 -1.02
CA MET A 25 0.59 1.07 -2.14
C MET A 25 -0.07 0.77 -3.49
N ASP A 26 -0.86 -0.30 -3.57
CA ASP A 26 -1.57 -0.70 -4.80
C ASP A 26 -2.59 0.37 -5.24
N ARG A 27 -3.34 0.95 -4.30
CA ARG A 27 -4.24 2.09 -4.56
C ARG A 27 -3.49 3.28 -5.18
N ALA A 28 -2.36 3.67 -4.59
CA ALA A 28 -1.56 4.78 -5.10
C ALA A 28 -0.97 4.48 -6.50
N ALA A 29 -0.46 3.26 -6.70
CA ALA A 29 0.10 2.81 -7.98
C ALA A 29 -0.97 2.80 -9.09
N SER A 30 -2.17 2.28 -8.80
CA SER A 30 -3.29 2.27 -9.74
C SER A 30 -3.68 3.69 -10.17
N ILE A 31 -3.77 4.65 -9.23
CA ILE A 31 -4.04 6.05 -9.57
C ILE A 31 -2.96 6.63 -10.48
N ALA A 32 -1.68 6.39 -10.19
CA ALA A 32 -0.57 6.87 -11.00
C ALA A 32 -0.60 6.27 -12.42
N ALA A 33 -0.78 4.96 -12.54
CA ALA A 33 -0.84 4.25 -13.82
C ALA A 33 -2.06 4.66 -14.67
N ARG A 34 -3.23 4.84 -14.04
CA ARG A 34 -4.43 5.38 -14.71
C ARG A 34 -4.21 6.79 -15.23
N ARG A 35 -3.59 7.67 -14.44
CA ARG A 35 -3.28 9.06 -14.85
C ARG A 35 -2.28 9.11 -16.01
N HIS A 36 -1.25 8.28 -15.96
CA HIS A 36 -0.23 8.22 -17.01
C HIS A 36 -0.79 7.67 -18.34
N SER A 37 -1.54 6.57 -18.28
CA SER A 37 -2.06 5.89 -19.48
C SER A 37 -3.39 6.45 -20.01
N ARG A 38 -4.15 7.17 -19.17
CA ARG A 38 -5.55 7.58 -19.41
C ARG A 38 -6.48 6.41 -19.79
N ARG A 39 -6.17 5.20 -19.31
CA ARG A 39 -6.91 3.96 -19.58
C ARG A 39 -7.16 3.18 -18.30
N ILE A 40 -8.03 2.17 -18.40
CA ILE A 40 -8.18 1.16 -17.35
C ILE A 40 -6.90 0.32 -17.30
N VAL A 41 -6.39 0.12 -16.09
CA VAL A 41 -5.19 -0.67 -15.80
C VAL A 41 -5.48 -1.63 -14.66
N VAL A 42 -4.70 -2.70 -14.62
CA VAL A 42 -4.74 -3.73 -13.57
C VAL A 42 -3.31 -3.98 -13.08
N THR A 43 -3.17 -4.41 -11.83
CA THR A 43 -1.88 -4.78 -11.27
C THR A 43 -1.48 -6.16 -11.79
N ALA A 44 -0.51 -6.20 -12.70
CA ALA A 44 -0.05 -7.45 -13.31
C ALA A 44 0.84 -8.27 -12.36
N SER A 45 1.74 -7.59 -11.65
CA SER A 45 2.61 -8.20 -10.65
C SER A 45 3.05 -7.16 -9.64
N VAL A 46 3.38 -7.64 -8.45
CA VAL A 46 4.21 -6.92 -7.48
C VAL A 46 5.47 -7.76 -7.34
N ASN A 47 6.63 -7.14 -7.51
CA ASN A 47 7.91 -7.85 -7.48
C ASN A 47 8.32 -8.15 -6.03
N HIS A 48 9.50 -7.72 -5.62
CA HIS A 48 9.96 -7.90 -4.25
C HIS A 48 9.57 -6.70 -3.38
N VAL A 49 8.95 -6.97 -2.24
CA VAL A 49 8.64 -5.95 -1.22
C VAL A 49 9.32 -6.37 0.08
N ALA A 50 10.13 -5.46 0.63
CA ALA A 50 10.78 -5.61 1.92
C ALA A 50 10.45 -4.42 2.81
N PHE A 51 10.05 -4.69 4.06
CA PHE A 51 9.78 -3.67 5.06
C PHE A 51 11.02 -3.47 5.94
N ASN A 52 11.75 -2.39 5.71
CA ASN A 52 13.01 -2.12 6.40
C ASN A 52 12.83 -1.29 7.69
N ARG A 53 11.63 -0.78 7.95
CA ARG A 53 11.27 -0.07 9.19
C ARG A 53 9.87 -0.48 9.62
N LEU A 54 9.70 -0.55 10.94
CA LEU A 54 8.39 -0.64 11.55
C LEU A 54 7.64 0.68 11.35
N CYS A 55 6.36 0.58 11.00
CA CYS A 55 5.46 1.72 10.89
C CYS A 55 4.48 1.61 12.06
N LEU A 56 4.51 2.61 12.96
CA LEU A 56 3.63 2.71 14.12
C LEU A 56 2.49 3.69 13.81
#